data_AF-A0A327JMD9-F1
#
_entry.id   AF-A0A327JMD9-F1
#
_cell.length_a   1.000
_cell.length_b   1.000
_cell.length_c   1.000
_cell.angle_alpha   90.00
_cell.angle_beta   90.00
_cell.angle_gamma   90.00
#
_symmetry.space_group_name_H-M   'P 1'
#
loop_
_entity.id
_entity.type
_entity.pdbx_description
1 polymer ?
#
loop_
_entity_poly.entity_id
_entity_poly.type
_entity_poly.pdbx_seq_one_letter_code
_entity_poly.pdbx_strand_id
1 'polypeptide(L)'
;MIGIAGRVAPALVRTAVVASVAVAGVVATGLASPAAAQDVRGLEACGRESQMDRRTGCLQANVEYLQSVIARNNTLANQRLAAAAAEIAVLKATVAALQATVE
;
A
#
# COMPACT_ATOMS: atom_id res chain seq x y z
N MET A 1 -6.87 49.37 9.50
CA MET A 1 -7.36 48.10 8.92
C MET A 1 -6.29 47.59 7.96
N ILE A 2 -5.50 46.60 8.38
CA ILE A 2 -4.30 46.12 7.66
C ILE A 2 -4.46 44.60 7.42
N GLY A 3 -4.48 44.21 6.15
CA GLY A 3 -3.72 43.06 5.64
C GLY A 3 -4.17 41.63 5.99
N ILE A 4 -5.41 41.22 5.70
CA ILE A 4 -5.79 39.79 5.70
C ILE A 4 -5.69 39.18 4.27
N ALA A 5 -5.77 40.01 3.22
CA ALA A 5 -5.77 39.56 1.82
C ALA A 5 -4.42 38.97 1.34
N GLY A 6 -3.29 39.31 1.98
CA GLY A 6 -1.96 38.84 1.57
C GLY A 6 -1.56 37.45 2.11
N ARG A 7 -2.29 36.89 3.08
CA ARG A 7 -1.95 35.62 3.75
C ARG A 7 -2.67 34.40 3.19
N VAL A 8 -3.79 34.61 2.51
CA VAL A 8 -4.61 33.55 1.92
C VAL A 8 -3.99 33.02 0.62
N ALA A 9 -3.39 33.92 -0.19
CA ALA A 9 -2.67 33.58 -1.41
C ALA A 9 -1.48 32.61 -1.20
N PRO A 10 -0.54 32.83 -0.24
CA PRO A 10 0.57 31.90 -0.03
C PRO A 10 0.12 30.56 0.56
N ALA A 11 -0.99 30.50 1.29
CA ALA A 11 -1.55 29.25 1.81
C ALA A 11 -2.14 28.39 0.68
N LEU A 12 -2.92 29.00 -0.23
CA LEU A 12 -3.45 28.33 -1.42
C LEU A 12 -2.35 27.83 -2.36
N VAL A 13 -1.31 28.65 -2.57
CA VAL A 13 -0.14 28.27 -3.37
C VAL A 13 0.61 27.12 -2.72
N ARG A 14 0.81 27.13 -1.40
CA ARG A 14 1.45 26.02 -0.67
C ARG A 14 0.65 24.72 -0.75
N THR A 15 -0.67 24.76 -0.58
CA THR A 15 -1.52 23.56 -0.71
C THR A 15 -1.52 23.03 -2.14
N ALA A 16 -1.54 23.91 -3.14
CA ALA A 16 -1.47 23.51 -4.55
C ALA A 16 -0.11 22.88 -4.89
N VAL A 17 1.00 23.43 -4.38
CA VAL A 17 2.36 22.88 -4.54
C VAL A 17 2.48 21.52 -3.85
N VAL A 18 1.97 21.36 -2.62
CA VAL A 18 2.01 20.07 -1.90
C VAL A 18 1.17 19.02 -2.63
N ALA A 19 -0.03 19.40 -3.11
CA ALA A 19 -0.89 18.49 -3.86
C ALA A 19 -0.25 18.06 -5.20
N SER A 20 0.36 19.00 -5.93
CA SER A 20 1.02 18.69 -7.20
C SER A 20 2.29 17.86 -7.02
N VAL A 21 3.08 18.09 -5.96
CA VAL A 21 4.23 17.24 -5.62
C VAL A 21 3.79 15.84 -5.19
N ALA A 22 2.71 15.71 -4.43
CA ALA A 22 2.17 14.41 -4.02
C ALA A 22 1.65 13.60 -5.23
N VAL A 23 0.89 14.24 -6.13
CA VAL A 23 0.42 13.60 -7.37
C VAL A 23 1.58 13.21 -8.27
N ALA A 24 2.57 14.09 -8.46
CA ALA A 24 3.76 13.78 -9.26
C ALA A 24 4.57 12.62 -8.65
N GLY A 25 4.70 12.55 -7.32
CA GLY A 25 5.37 11.44 -6.63
C GLY A 25 4.66 10.10 -6.78
N VAL A 26 3.32 10.09 -6.70
CA VAL A 26 2.50 8.89 -6.92
C VAL A 26 2.57 8.43 -8.38
N VAL A 27 2.53 9.36 -9.35
CA VAL A 27 2.64 9.04 -10.78
C VAL A 27 4.04 8.55 -11.12
N ALA A 28 5.10 9.17 -10.57
CA ALA A 28 6.48 8.76 -10.82
C ALA A 28 6.78 7.36 -10.25
N THR A 29 6.22 7.00 -9.10
CA THR A 29 6.36 5.65 -8.52
C THR A 29 5.47 4.61 -9.19
N GLY A 30 4.28 4.99 -9.65
CA GLY A 30 3.34 4.11 -10.36
C GLY A 30 3.79 3.73 -11.78
N LEU A 31 4.38 4.68 -12.52
CA LEU A 31 4.86 4.45 -13.90
C LEU A 31 6.22 3.73 -13.95
N ALA A 32 7.00 3.79 -12.88
CA ALA A 32 8.31 3.14 -12.79
C ALA A 32 8.24 1.69 -12.29
N SER A 33 7.04 1.16 -12.02
CA SER A 33 6.89 -0.29 -11.87
C SER A 33 6.93 -0.90 -13.26
N PRO A 34 8.01 -1.58 -13.68
CA PRO A 34 7.87 -2.51 -14.78
C PRO A 34 6.74 -3.44 -14.38
N ALA A 35 5.73 -3.58 -15.23
CA ALA A 35 4.88 -4.75 -15.19
C ALA A 35 5.76 -5.95 -15.58
N ALA A 36 6.74 -6.27 -14.72
CA ALA A 36 7.31 -7.60 -14.70
C ALA A 36 6.09 -8.49 -14.57
N ALA A 37 5.87 -9.34 -15.57
CA ALA A 37 4.88 -10.39 -15.45
C ALA A 37 5.10 -11.01 -14.06
N GLN A 38 4.08 -10.96 -13.21
CA GLN A 38 4.15 -11.62 -11.93
C GLN A 38 4.11 -13.11 -12.24
N ASP A 39 5.29 -13.67 -12.50
CA ASP A 39 5.42 -15.08 -12.84
C ASP A 39 4.85 -15.88 -11.66
N VAL A 40 3.69 -16.46 -11.92
CA VAL A 40 3.08 -17.42 -11.02
C VAL A 40 3.95 -18.65 -11.07
N ARG A 41 4.78 -18.85 -10.03
CA ARG A 41 5.70 -19.98 -9.95
C ARG A 41 5.03 -21.29 -10.34
N GLY A 42 5.57 -21.97 -11.34
CA GLY A 42 5.09 -23.28 -11.78
C GLY A 42 3.95 -23.24 -12.79
N LEU A 43 3.44 -22.07 -13.16
CA LEU A 43 2.43 -21.94 -14.23
C LEU A 43 3.04 -22.32 -15.59
N GLU A 44 4.29 -21.93 -15.83
CA GLU A 44 5.08 -22.31 -16.99
C GLU A 44 5.35 -23.81 -17.06
N ALA A 45 5.46 -24.49 -15.91
CA ALA A 45 5.61 -25.93 -15.84
C ALA A 45 4.28 -26.63 -16.16
N CYS A 46 3.16 -26.16 -15.59
CA CYS A 46 1.83 -26.66 -15.94
C CYS A 46 1.51 -26.45 -17.42
N GLY A 47 1.93 -25.32 -18.02
CA GLY A 47 1.71 -25.01 -19.43
C GLY A 47 2.44 -25.93 -20.41
N ARG A 48 3.52 -26.61 -19.96
CA ARG A 48 4.26 -27.60 -20.77
C ARG A 48 3.64 -28.99 -20.73
N GLU A 49 2.64 -29.24 -19.87
CA GLU A 49 1.96 -30.52 -19.78
C GLU A 49 1.09 -30.77 -21.03
N SER A 50 1.33 -31.90 -21.68
CA SER A 50 0.69 -32.27 -22.95
C SER A 50 -0.62 -33.04 -22.74
N GLN A 51 -0.75 -33.74 -21.62
CA GLN A 51 -2.00 -34.44 -21.27
C GLN A 51 -2.99 -33.47 -20.64
N MET A 52 -4.18 -33.34 -21.24
CA MET A 52 -5.21 -32.40 -20.80
C MET A 52 -5.65 -32.59 -19.35
N ASP A 53 -5.78 -33.83 -18.88
CA ASP A 53 -6.19 -34.13 -17.50
C ASP A 53 -5.11 -33.72 -16.50
N ARG A 54 -3.84 -34.01 -16.81
CA ARG A 54 -2.70 -33.61 -15.97
C ARG A 54 -2.52 -32.10 -15.94
N ARG A 55 -2.70 -31.43 -17.09
CA ARG A 55 -2.62 -29.98 -17.18
C ARG A 55 -3.70 -29.32 -16.33
N THR A 56 -4.93 -29.82 -16.39
CA THR A 56 -6.04 -29.33 -15.57
C THR A 56 -5.75 -29.54 -14.08
N GLY A 57 -5.29 -30.72 -13.68
CA GLY A 57 -4.93 -31.00 -12.29
C GLY A 57 -3.78 -30.12 -11.77
N CYS A 58 -2.74 -29.91 -12.56
CA CYS A 58 -1.63 -29.02 -12.22
C CYS A 58 -2.10 -27.57 -12.01
N LEU A 59 -2.90 -27.05 -12.94
CA LEU A 59 -3.44 -25.70 -12.86
C LEU A 59 -4.37 -25.53 -11.64
N GLN A 60 -5.19 -26.54 -11.33
CA GLN A 60 -6.06 -26.52 -10.17
C GLN A 60 -5.26 -26.46 -8.86
N ALA A 61 -4.26 -27.32 -8.69
CA ALA A 61 -3.39 -27.29 -7.51
C ALA A 61 -2.65 -25.94 -7.38
N ASN A 62 -2.27 -25.31 -8.50
CA ASN A 62 -1.67 -24.00 -8.51
C ASN A 62 -2.64 -22.91 -8.00
N VAL A 63 -3.91 -22.95 -8.45
CA VAL A 63 -4.97 -22.04 -7.99
C VAL A 63 -5.23 -22.19 -6.49
N GLU A 64 -5.34 -23.43 -5.99
CA GLU A 64 -5.53 -23.71 -4.56
C GLU A 64 -4.37 -23.16 -3.72
N TYR A 65 -3.13 -23.37 -4.17
CA TYR A 65 -1.96 -22.80 -3.52
C TYR A 65 -2.00 -21.27 -3.50
N LEU A 66 -2.28 -20.61 -4.64
CA LEU A 66 -2.36 -19.15 -4.70
C LEU A 66 -3.44 -18.58 -3.78
N GLN A 67 -4.62 -19.22 -3.74
CA GLN A 67 -5.69 -18.82 -2.82
C GLN A 67 -5.23 -18.89 -1.36
N SER A 68 -4.47 -19.94 -0.99
CA SER A 68 -3.92 -20.08 0.36
C SER A 68 -2.91 -18.96 0.70
N VAL A 69 -2.06 -18.57 -0.26
CA VAL A 69 -1.08 -17.49 -0.11
C VAL A 69 -1.77 -16.14 0.01
N ILE A 70 -2.78 -15.87 -0.83
CA ILE A 70 -3.56 -14.63 -0.79
C ILE A 70 -4.26 -14.50 0.58
N ALA A 71 -4.92 -15.56 1.03
CA ALA A 71 -5.57 -15.57 2.35
C ALA A 71 -4.57 -15.27 3.47
N ARG A 72 -3.42 -15.95 3.48
CA ARG A 72 -2.34 -15.70 4.46
C ARG A 72 -1.85 -14.25 4.41
N ASN A 73 -1.56 -13.72 3.23
CA ASN A 73 -1.07 -12.36 3.08
C ASN A 73 -2.08 -11.32 3.55
N ASN A 74 -3.37 -11.52 3.27
CA ASN A 74 -4.44 -10.66 3.77
C ASN A 74 -4.50 -10.68 5.30
N THR A 75 -4.43 -11.86 5.92
CA THR A 75 -4.42 -11.95 7.39
C THR A 75 -3.21 -11.26 8.00
N LEU A 76 -2.01 -11.47 7.43
CA LEU A 76 -0.78 -10.85 7.90
C LEU A 76 -0.80 -9.33 7.74
N ALA A 77 -1.31 -8.83 6.61
CA ALA A 77 -1.45 -7.40 6.36
C ALA A 77 -2.41 -6.76 7.38
N ASN A 78 -3.56 -7.38 7.63
CA ASN A 78 -4.52 -6.90 8.62
C ASN A 78 -3.94 -6.90 10.04
N GLN A 79 -3.17 -7.93 10.41
CA GLN A 79 -2.47 -7.96 11.69
C GLN A 79 -1.46 -6.82 11.83
N ARG A 80 -0.68 -6.54 10.78
CA ARG A 80 0.27 -5.41 10.77
C ARG A 80 -0.43 -4.06 10.89
N LEU A 81 -1.55 -3.87 10.18
CA LEU A 81 -2.35 -2.66 10.28
C LEU A 81 -2.92 -2.46 11.69
N ALA A 82 -3.43 -3.53 12.31
CA ALA A 82 -3.94 -3.48 13.69
C ALA A 82 -2.83 -3.16 14.70
N ALA A 83 -1.66 -3.77 14.57
CA ALA A 83 -0.50 -3.47 15.41
C ALA A 83 -0.05 -2.01 15.27
N ALA A 84 0.09 -1.51 14.04
CA ALA A 84 0.45 -0.12 13.79
C ALA A 84 -0.59 0.87 14.34
N ALA A 85 -1.89 0.55 14.23
CA ALA A 85 -2.96 1.39 14.80
C ALA A 85 -2.87 1.46 16.34
N ALA A 86 -2.54 0.35 17.00
CA ALA A 86 -2.32 0.31 18.44
C ALA A 86 -1.08 1.13 18.86
N GLU A 87 0.03 1.01 18.13
CA GLU A 87 1.23 1.82 18.36
C GLU A 87 0.96 3.31 18.20
N ILE A 88 0.19 3.70 17.16
CA ILE A 88 -0.22 5.10 16.95
C ILE A 88 -1.05 5.60 18.15
N ALA A 89 -1.95 4.79 18.69
CA ALA A 89 -2.75 5.18 19.85
C ALA A 89 -1.87 5.42 21.09
N VAL A 90 -0.89 4.54 21.34
CA VAL A 90 0.09 4.69 22.42
C VAL A 90 0.92 5.96 22.21
N LEU A 91 1.47 6.16 21.02
CA LEU A 91 2.27 7.35 20.71
C LEU A 91 1.48 8.65 20.87
N LYS A 92 0.21 8.68 20.46
CA LYS A 92 -0.67 9.84 20.67
C LYS A 92 -0.90 10.14 22.15
N ALA A 93 -1.12 9.10 22.96
CA ALA A 93 -1.28 9.26 24.40
C ALA A 93 0.02 9.80 25.05
N THR A 94 1.17 9.27 24.66
CA THR A 94 2.48 9.75 25.11
C THR A 94 2.71 11.21 24.71
N VAL A 95 2.41 11.60 23.47
CA VAL A 95 2.52 12.99 23.02
C VAL A 95 1.62 13.92 23.84
N ALA A 96 0.37 13.54 24.10
CA ALA A 96 -0.55 14.33 24.91
C ALA A 96 -0.04 14.48 26.36
N ALA A 97 0.48 13.40 26.95
CA ALA A 97 1.07 13.43 28.29
C ALA A 97 2.31 14.34 28.36
N LEU A 98 3.19 14.31 27.35
CA LEU A 98 4.35 15.19 27.28
C LEU A 98 3.94 16.66 27.08
N GLN A 99 2.95 16.94 26.23
CA GLN A 99 2.44 18.31 26.03
C GLN A 99 1.94 18.92 27.34
N ALA A 100 1.24 18.14 28.17
CA ALA A 100 0.77 18.58 29.48
C ALA A 100 1.89 18.89 30.49
N THR A 101 3.14 18.52 30.22
CA THR A 101 4.30 18.88 31.07
C THR A 101 5.05 20.13 30.60
N VAL A 102 4.77 20.60 29.38
CA VAL A 102 5.46 21.74 28.75
C VAL A 102 4.57 22.99 28.76
N GLU A 103 3.26 22.83 28.86
CA GLU A 103 2.28 23.90 29.15
C GLU A 103 2.19 24.20 30.66
#